data_AF-A0A2D7M9P3-F1
#
_entry.id   AF-A0A2D7M9P3-F1
#
_cell.length_a   1.000
_cell.length_b   1.000
_cell.length_c   1.000
_cell.angle_alpha   90.00
_cell.angle_beta   90.00
_cell.angle_gamma   90.00
#
_symmetry.space_group_name_H-M   'P 1'
#
loop_
_entity.id
_entity.type
_entity.pdbx_description
1 polymer ?
#
loop_
_entity_poly.entity_id
_entity_poly.type
_entity_poly.pdbx_seq_one_letter_code
_entity_poly.pdbx_strand_id
1 'polypeptide(L)'
;MQSRTNKQRKFTLIWISIIVVLFGVLVIPSILNRIKTKSVTDYRRAIGTSEYMYSENEKLSYVLNDGKPRKMPSFSLINQDSLEVDSSNLSG
;
A
#
# COMPACT_ATOMS: atom_id res chain seq x y z
N MET A 1 -3.89 33.52 39.30
CA MET A 1 -4.29 32.75 38.09
C MET A 1 -5.18 33.65 37.23
N GLN A 2 -4.75 34.06 36.04
CA GLN A 2 -5.56 34.91 35.16
C GLN A 2 -6.73 34.12 34.56
N SER A 3 -7.96 34.50 34.92
CA SER A 3 -9.17 33.97 34.30
C SER A 3 -9.31 34.53 32.88
N ARG A 4 -9.18 33.68 31.86
CA ARG A 4 -9.38 34.08 30.46
C ARG A 4 -10.81 34.60 30.27
N THR A 5 -10.93 35.84 29.81
CA THR A 5 -12.23 36.50 29.59
C THR A 5 -13.05 35.79 28.51
N ASN A 6 -14.39 35.78 28.64
CA ASN A 6 -15.30 35.09 27.70
C ASN A 6 -15.13 35.54 26.23
N LYS A 7 -14.68 36.77 25.99
CA LYS A 7 -14.39 37.30 24.64
C LYS A 7 -13.27 36.51 23.94
N GLN A 8 -12.22 36.18 24.67
CA GLN A 8 -11.09 35.40 24.15
C GLN A 8 -11.51 33.98 23.78
N ARG A 9 -12.38 33.35 24.59
CA ARG A 9 -12.94 32.02 24.28
C ARG A 9 -13.76 32.01 22.99
N LYS A 10 -14.61 33.03 22.78
CA LYS A 10 -15.41 33.18 21.56
C LYS A 10 -14.51 33.37 20.32
N PHE A 11 -13.44 34.16 20.45
CA PHE A 11 -12.48 34.35 19.36
C PHE A 11 -11.75 33.05 19.01
N THR A 12 -11.29 32.29 20.01
CA THR A 12 -10.69 30.97 19.81
C THR A 12 -11.63 30.01 19.09
N LEU A 13 -12.93 30.01 19.46
CA LEU A 13 -13.94 29.16 18.82
C LEU A 13 -14.24 29.58 17.38
N ILE A 14 -14.28 30.88 17.10
CA ILE A 14 -14.43 31.39 15.72
C ILE A 14 -13.23 30.94 14.86
N TRP A 15 -12.01 31.07 15.39
CA TRP A 15 -10.81 30.76 14.64
C TRP A 15 -10.63 29.24 14.42
N ILE A 16 -10.93 28.43 15.43
CA ILE A 16 -10.88 26.96 15.29
C ILE A 16 -11.92 26.47 14.29
N SER A 17 -13.11 27.09 14.25
CA SER A 17 -14.15 26.74 13.28
C SER A 17 -13.69 26.98 11.84
N ILE A 18 -13.00 28.09 11.58
CA ILE A 18 -12.43 28.39 10.25
C ILE A 18 -11.44 27.30 9.83
N ILE A 19 -10.54 26.89 10.73
CA ILE A 19 -9.56 25.82 10.46
C ILE A 19 -10.26 24.49 10.16
N VAL A 20 -11.26 24.13 10.96
CA VAL A 20 -12.02 22.87 10.78
C VAL A 20 -12.76 22.86 9.44
N VAL A 21 -13.34 23.99 9.01
CA VAL A 21 -14.01 24.09 7.71
C VAL A 21 -13.02 23.94 6.55
N LEU A 22 -11.87 24.63 6.62
CA LEU A 22 -10.81 24.53 5.61
C LEU A 22 -10.33 23.07 5.47
N PHE A 23 -10.11 22.42 6.61
CA PHE A 23 -9.66 21.03 6.66
C PHE A 23 -10.75 20.07 6.17
N GLY A 24 -12.02 20.31 6.53
CA GLY A 24 -13.16 19.53 6.08
C GLY A 24 -13.28 19.50 4.55
N VAL A 25 -13.20 20.65 3.90
CA VAL A 25 -13.31 20.72 2.43
C VAL A 25 -12.16 19.99 1.72
N LEU A 26 -10.94 19.98 2.30
CA LEU A 26 -9.78 19.28 1.72
C LEU A 26 -9.78 17.77 2.02
N VAL A 27 -10.18 17.38 3.23
CA VAL A 27 -10.06 16.00 3.71
C VAL A 27 -11.27 15.14 3.36
N ILE A 28 -12.49 15.68 3.39
CA ILE A 28 -13.71 14.95 3.03
C ILE A 28 -13.64 14.35 1.61
N PRO A 29 -13.30 15.08 0.53
CA PRO A 29 -13.23 14.49 -0.81
C PRO A 29 -12.15 13.40 -0.90
N SER A 30 -11.04 13.57 -0.20
CA SER A 30 -9.96 12.57 -0.13
C SER A 30 -10.41 11.28 0.57
N ILE A 31 -11.17 11.38 1.66
CA ILE A 31 -11.76 10.24 2.37
C ILE A 31 -12.79 9.55 1.48
N LEU A 32 -13.70 10.31 0.86
CA LEU A 32 -14.72 9.75 -0.03
C LEU A 32 -14.09 9.04 -1.22
N ASN A 33 -13.03 9.60 -1.80
CA ASN A 33 -12.29 8.94 -2.88
C ASN A 33 -11.70 7.62 -2.38
N ARG A 34 -10.99 7.61 -1.24
CA ARG A 34 -10.42 6.38 -0.67
C ARG A 34 -11.45 5.30 -0.37
N ILE A 35 -12.62 5.66 0.17
CA ILE A 35 -13.70 4.72 0.45
C ILE A 35 -14.27 4.14 -0.86
N LYS A 36 -14.50 4.99 -1.87
CA LYS A 36 -15.00 4.56 -3.18
C LYS A 36 -14.02 3.66 -3.92
N THR A 37 -12.73 3.98 -3.87
CA THR A 37 -11.70 3.22 -4.59
C THR A 37 -11.40 1.86 -3.93
N LYS A 38 -11.91 1.57 -2.72
CA LYS A 38 -11.68 0.33 -1.95
C LYS A 38 -10.23 -0.16 -1.96
N SER A 39 -9.27 0.71 -2.23
CA SER A 39 -7.85 0.41 -2.26
C SER A 39 -7.33 0.52 -0.83
N VAL A 40 -7.87 -0.33 0.02
CA VAL A 40 -7.29 -0.67 1.32
C VAL A 40 -6.28 -1.75 0.99
N THR A 41 -5.01 -1.38 0.94
CA THR A 41 -3.89 -2.23 0.54
C THR A 41 -3.92 -2.60 -0.94
N ASP A 42 -2.99 -2.02 -1.71
CA ASP A 42 -2.48 -2.65 -2.91
C ASP A 42 -1.92 -4.02 -2.50
N TYR A 43 -2.73 -5.08 -2.62
CA TYR A 43 -2.26 -6.47 -2.59
C TYR A 43 -1.20 -6.72 -3.68
N ARG A 44 -1.04 -5.75 -4.58
CA ARG A 44 -0.15 -5.73 -5.73
C ARG A 44 1.26 -5.19 -5.45
N ARG A 45 1.68 -4.98 -4.20
CA ARG A 45 3.10 -4.66 -3.93
C ARG A 45 4.07 -5.77 -4.37
N ALA A 46 3.57 -6.99 -4.61
CA ALA A 46 4.36 -8.08 -5.20
C ALA A 46 4.23 -8.21 -6.74
N ILE A 47 3.29 -7.52 -7.40
CA ILE A 47 3.06 -7.64 -8.84
C ILE A 47 2.75 -6.27 -9.42
N GLY A 48 3.72 -5.71 -10.14
CA GLY A 48 3.62 -4.45 -10.85
C GLY A 48 2.24 -4.21 -11.49
N THR A 49 1.80 -2.96 -11.38
CA THR A 49 0.75 -2.29 -12.16
C THR A 49 -0.28 -3.17 -12.89
N SER A 50 -1.54 -3.03 -12.46
CA SER A 50 -2.75 -3.76 -12.88
C SER A 50 -3.23 -3.58 -14.31
N GLU A 51 -2.37 -3.11 -15.20
CA GLU A 51 -2.73 -2.97 -16.61
C GLU A 51 -2.38 -4.21 -17.44
N TYR A 52 -1.53 -5.11 -16.91
CA TYR A 52 -0.98 -6.24 -17.68
C TYR A 52 -1.16 -7.64 -17.09
N MET A 53 -2.06 -7.86 -16.12
CA MET A 53 -2.19 -9.18 -15.48
C MET A 53 -3.60 -9.74 -15.63
N TYR A 54 -3.76 -10.43 -16.77
CA TYR A 54 -4.31 -11.78 -16.93
C TYR A 54 -5.75 -12.05 -16.45
N SER A 55 -6.52 -12.61 -17.38
CA SER A 55 -7.87 -13.15 -17.13
C SER A 55 -7.81 -14.20 -16.02
N GLU A 56 -8.88 -14.35 -15.26
CA GLU A 56 -9.05 -15.18 -14.04
C GLU A 56 -8.62 -16.67 -14.16
N ASN A 57 -8.15 -17.11 -15.34
CA ASN A 57 -7.78 -18.49 -15.67
C ASN A 57 -6.36 -18.64 -16.24
N GLU A 58 -5.52 -17.61 -16.22
CA GLU A 58 -4.19 -17.69 -16.82
C GLU A 58 -3.18 -18.33 -15.86
N LYS A 59 -2.82 -19.57 -16.21
CA LYS A 59 -1.70 -20.37 -15.70
C LYS A 59 -0.49 -19.47 -15.41
N LEU A 60 0.19 -19.69 -14.27
CA LEU A 60 1.36 -18.91 -13.83
C LEU A 60 2.27 -18.57 -15.02
N SER A 61 2.34 -17.29 -15.38
CA SER A 61 3.12 -16.80 -16.51
C SER A 61 4.58 -16.64 -16.09
N TYR A 62 5.49 -17.23 -16.87
CA TYR A 62 6.94 -17.14 -16.62
C TYR A 62 7.48 -15.78 -17.05
N VAL A 63 8.43 -15.23 -16.30
CA VAL A 63 9.21 -14.07 -16.74
C VAL A 63 10.03 -14.48 -17.97
N LEU A 64 9.82 -13.81 -19.10
CA LEU A 64 10.54 -14.08 -20.35
C LEU A 64 11.88 -13.34 -20.36
N ASN A 65 12.92 -14.01 -20.84
CA ASN A 65 14.19 -13.39 -21.23
C ASN A 65 14.50 -13.82 -22.67
N ASP A 66 14.63 -12.88 -23.60
CA ASP A 66 14.84 -13.14 -25.03
C ASP A 66 13.84 -14.16 -25.62
N GLY A 67 12.56 -13.99 -25.30
CA GLY A 67 11.47 -14.86 -25.78
C GLY A 67 11.42 -16.27 -25.17
N LYS A 68 12.33 -16.62 -24.25
CA LYS A 68 12.34 -17.92 -23.56
C LYS A 68 11.94 -17.77 -22.08
N PRO A 69 11.18 -18.71 -21.50
CA PRO A 69 10.91 -18.73 -20.08
C PRO A 69 12.22 -18.73 -19.28
N ARG A 70 12.37 -17.76 -18.38
CA ARG A 70 13.55 -17.67 -17.52
C ARG A 70 13.56 -18.87 -16.57
N LYS A 71 14.63 -19.66 -16.65
CA LYS A 71 14.90 -20.73 -15.68
C LYS A 71 15.54 -20.13 -14.42
N MET A 72 15.22 -20.72 -13.27
CA MET A 72 15.87 -20.37 -12.01
C MET A 72 17.37 -20.71 -12.09
N PRO A 73 18.28 -19.78 -11.75
CA PRO A 73 19.69 -20.09 -11.66
C PRO A 73 19.99 -21.00 -10.46
N SER A 74 21.08 -21.75 -10.51
CA SER A 74 21.54 -22.55 -9.36
C SER A 74 21.87 -21.64 -8.18
N PHE A 75 21.50 -22.08 -6.97
CA PHE A 75 21.76 -21.38 -5.72
C PHE A 75 22.08 -22.39 -4.61
N SER A 76 22.79 -21.94 -3.57
CA SER A 76 22.91 -22.60 -2.27
C SER A 76 22.83 -21.51 -1.21
N LEU A 77 21.87 -21.63 -0.30
CA LEU A 77 21.55 -20.66 0.74
C LEU A 77 21.24 -21.38 2.06
N ILE A 78 21.39 -20.69 3.18
CA ILE A 78 20.98 -21.21 4.50
C ILE A 78 19.62 -20.63 4.87
N ASN A 79 18.68 -21.48 5.29
CA ASN A 79 17.32 -21.06 5.70
C ASN A 79 17.27 -20.59 7.17
N GLN A 80 16.08 -20.18 7.64
CA GLN A 80 15.91 -19.69 9.02
C GLN A 80 16.11 -20.76 10.10
N ASP A 81 16.07 -22.03 9.70
CA ASP A 81 16.33 -23.20 10.56
C ASP A 81 17.80 -23.63 10.50
N SER A 82 18.67 -22.82 9.90
CA SER A 82 20.09 -23.11 9.68
C SER A 82 20.38 -24.33 8.78
N LEU A 83 19.42 -24.72 7.95
CA LEU A 83 19.57 -25.80 6.97
C LEU A 83 20.05 -25.25 5.63
N GLU A 84 20.97 -25.96 4.98
CA GLU A 84 21.38 -25.65 3.61
C GLU A 84 20.26 -26.06 2.62
N VAL A 85 19.90 -25.13 1.74
CA VAL A 85 18.91 -25.31 0.68
C VAL A 85 19.56 -24.93 -0.64
N ASP A 86 19.56 -25.88 -1.57
CA ASP A 86 20.08 -25.69 -2.92
C ASP A 86 19.00 -25.87 -3.99
N SER A 87 19.35 -25.58 -5.24
CA SER A 87 18.43 -25.71 -6.38
C SER A 87 17.96 -27.14 -6.68
N SER A 88 18.65 -28.17 -6.18
CA SER A 88 18.27 -29.58 -6.37
C SER A 88 17.29 -30.09 -5.33
N ASN A 89 17.37 -29.55 -4.11
CA ASN A 89 16.54 -29.94 -2.98
C ASN A 89 15.33 -29.03 -2.78
N LEU A 90 15.14 -28.04 -3.66
CA LEU A 90 13.95 -27.19 -3.70
C LEU A 90 12.76 -27.95 -4.32
N SER A 91 12.03 -28.71 -3.51
CA SER A 91 10.72 -29.27 -3.86
C SER A 91 9.62 -28.41 -3.23
N GLY A 92 8.67 -27.94 -4.04
CA GLY A 92 7.49 -27.19 -3.61
C GLY A 92 6.26 -28.08 -3.47
#